data_AF-A0A937EX70-F1
#
_entry.id   AF-A0A937EX70-F1
#
_cell.length_a   1.000
_cell.length_b   1.000
_cell.length_c   1.000
_cell.angle_alpha   90.00
_cell.angle_beta   90.00
_cell.angle_gamma   90.00
#
_symmetry.space_group_name_H-M   'P 1'
#
loop_
_entity.id
_entity.type
_entity.pdbx_description
1 polymer ?
#
loop_
_entity_poly.entity_id
_entity_poly.type
_entity_poly.pdbx_seq_one_letter_code
_entity_poly.pdbx_strand_id
1 'polypeptide(L)'
;MSNNDVSSRLTKLLERWFHRTLGSSAMPQLEFHRLGEEMPQSTKTAIMVIGGAEDKVHGREILHSFFTRSGSADARIAIIPSASREPVATGERYHSIFTEMGAKGIEILDIRDREQCEDPLMQSYAENCTGVFLTGGDQLRLCGLLADTPLMDMVRQRAQRGEITLAGTSAGAAVMGHYMIAGGGSGESPNRSLVDMTTGLAILPDLLVDQHFHNRNRMARLMSAIAAHPDRLGVGIDEDTCAVFEGDGVLQVIGKGTVTVIDPRDLSYTNQPDVGATDPLSIYNLRVHVLSYGDRFDLRKRTALPPQHQKF
;
A
#
# COMPACT_ATOMS: atom_id res chain seq x y z
N MET A 1 70.00 51.84 -28.11
CA MET A 1 68.59 52.28 -28.30
C MET A 1 67.70 51.10 -27.92
N SER A 2 66.71 51.36 -27.06
CA SER A 2 66.06 50.41 -26.14
C SER A 2 64.96 49.55 -26.74
N ASN A 3 64.82 48.32 -26.22
CA ASN A 3 63.60 47.75 -25.63
C ASN A 3 63.97 46.37 -25.06
N ASN A 4 64.22 46.21 -23.76
CA ASN A 4 63.25 46.04 -22.66
C ASN A 4 62.32 44.82 -22.79
N ASP A 5 62.60 43.84 -21.91
CA ASP A 5 61.65 43.37 -20.89
C ASP A 5 60.54 42.40 -21.31
N VAL A 6 60.87 41.11 -21.52
CA VAL A 6 59.92 39.98 -21.35
C VAL A 6 60.55 38.68 -20.78
N SER A 7 61.87 38.46 -20.82
CA SER A 7 62.44 37.14 -20.48
C SER A 7 62.81 36.90 -18.99
N SER A 8 62.47 37.79 -18.04
CA SER A 8 62.88 37.66 -16.63
C SER A 8 61.75 37.48 -15.61
N ARG A 9 60.49 37.34 -16.07
CA ARG A 9 59.30 37.18 -15.19
C ARG A 9 58.66 35.79 -15.17
N LEU A 10 59.19 34.81 -15.91
CA LEU A 10 58.64 33.44 -15.93
C LEU A 10 59.40 32.42 -15.07
N THR A 11 60.56 32.77 -14.50
CA THR A 11 61.39 31.85 -13.71
C THR A 11 61.35 32.09 -12.19
N LYS A 12 60.63 33.13 -11.72
CA LYS A 12 60.50 33.45 -10.28
C LYS A 12 59.14 33.09 -9.65
N LEU A 13 58.25 32.44 -10.41
CA LEU A 13 56.93 32.00 -9.95
C LEU A 13 56.81 30.49 -9.71
N LEU A 14 57.84 29.69 -10.02
CA LEU A 14 57.85 28.23 -9.81
C LEU A 14 58.78 27.75 -8.69
N GLU A 15 59.66 28.60 -8.15
CA GLU A 15 60.56 28.23 -7.03
C GLU A 15 60.02 28.59 -5.63
N ARG A 16 58.87 29.26 -5.53
CA ARG A 16 58.23 29.59 -4.23
C ARG A 16 57.19 28.58 -3.75
N TRP A 17 56.97 27.48 -4.49
CA TRP A 17 55.97 26.47 -4.14
C TRP A 17 56.56 25.12 -3.69
N PHE A 18 57.89 24.91 -3.75
CA PHE A 18 58.46 23.56 -3.58
C PHE A 18 59.40 23.30 -2.38
N HIS A 19 59.70 24.26 -1.51
CA HIS A 19 60.50 23.94 -0.31
C HIS A 19 60.13 24.80 0.92
N ARG A 20 59.15 24.33 1.70
CA ARG A 20 59.26 24.30 3.16
C ARG A 20 58.58 23.04 3.70
N THR A 21 59.45 22.05 3.73
CA THR A 21 59.42 20.67 4.19
C THR A 21 59.20 20.48 5.70
N LEU A 22 58.69 19.29 6.01
CA LEU A 22 58.89 18.43 7.20
C LEU A 22 57.93 18.56 8.39
N GLY A 23 57.22 17.45 8.66
CA GLY A 23 56.57 17.16 9.94
C GLY A 23 55.62 15.96 9.85
N SER A 24 56.00 14.85 10.49
CA SER A 24 55.25 13.59 10.52
C SER A 24 53.94 13.64 11.32
N SER A 25 53.10 12.64 11.06
CA SER A 25 52.19 11.95 11.99
C SER A 25 50.83 12.58 12.36
N ALA A 26 49.87 11.64 12.46
CA ALA A 26 48.53 11.71 13.05
C ALA A 26 47.36 12.10 12.13
N MET A 27 46.45 11.13 11.97
CA MET A 27 45.11 11.30 11.37
C MET A 27 44.27 12.31 12.18
N PRO A 28 43.46 13.15 11.53
CA PRO A 28 42.30 13.74 12.17
C PRO A 28 41.11 12.77 12.02
N GLN A 29 40.60 12.31 13.16
CA GLN A 29 39.28 11.71 13.29
C GLN A 29 38.24 12.68 12.70
N LEU A 30 37.48 12.23 11.70
CA LEU A 30 36.24 12.89 11.34
C LEU A 30 35.20 12.53 12.40
N GLU A 31 35.05 13.42 13.38
CA GLU A 31 33.83 13.54 14.17
C GLU A 31 32.67 13.87 13.23
N PHE A 32 31.81 12.90 12.97
CA PHE A 32 30.48 13.20 12.47
C PHE A 32 29.67 13.79 13.61
N HIS A 33 29.69 15.12 13.68
CA HIS A 33 28.74 15.90 14.47
C HIS A 33 27.31 15.49 14.09
N ARG A 34 26.59 14.90 15.06
CA ARG A 34 25.13 14.79 15.04
C ARG A 34 24.55 16.20 14.95
N LEU A 35 23.92 16.55 13.84
CA LEU A 35 22.93 17.61 13.78
C LEU A 35 21.93 17.30 12.67
N GLY A 36 20.68 17.14 13.10
CA GLY A 36 19.53 16.79 12.31
C GLY A 36 18.50 16.25 13.28
N GLU A 37 17.99 17.13 14.15
CA GLU A 37 16.72 16.88 14.83
C GLU A 37 15.73 16.46 13.74
N GLU A 38 15.31 15.19 13.78
CA GLU A 38 14.28 14.68 12.89
C GLU A 38 13.05 15.54 13.13
N MET A 39 12.76 16.44 12.18
CA MET A 39 11.42 17.00 12.09
C MET A 39 10.49 15.78 12.07
N PRO A 40 9.50 15.65 12.96
CA PRO A 40 8.57 14.56 12.88
C PRO A 40 7.93 14.65 11.49
N GLN A 41 8.32 13.72 10.62
CA GLN A 41 7.72 13.58 9.32
C GLN A 41 6.23 13.49 9.61
N SER A 42 5.43 14.42 9.10
CA SER A 42 3.98 14.32 9.21
C SER A 42 3.60 12.98 8.58
N THR A 43 3.36 11.97 9.42
CA THR A 43 3.03 10.63 8.94
C THR A 43 1.58 10.70 8.51
N LYS A 44 1.36 11.14 7.27
CA LYS A 44 0.02 11.09 6.66
C LYS A 44 -0.49 9.65 6.79
N THR A 45 -1.56 9.48 7.56
CA THR A 45 -2.28 8.22 7.65
C THR A 45 -2.82 7.84 6.27
N ALA A 46 -2.97 6.54 6.04
CA ALA A 46 -3.43 6.03 4.76
C ALA A 46 -4.24 4.75 4.91
N ILE A 47 -5.02 4.44 3.88
CA ILE A 47 -5.54 3.09 3.67
C ILE A 47 -4.63 2.41 2.64
N MET A 48 -4.03 1.28 2.99
CA MET A 48 -3.06 0.55 2.18
C MET A 48 -3.64 -0.79 1.75
N VAL A 49 -3.87 -0.94 0.45
CA VAL A 49 -4.46 -2.14 -0.14
C VAL A 49 -3.35 -2.93 -0.82
N ILE A 50 -2.99 -4.09 -0.27
CA ILE A 50 -1.79 -4.84 -0.65
C ILE A 50 -2.22 -6.11 -1.40
N GLY A 51 -1.66 -6.33 -2.60
CA GLY A 51 -2.08 -7.41 -3.49
C GLY A 51 -1.72 -8.82 -3.01
N GLY A 52 -1.10 -8.97 -1.84
CA GLY A 52 -0.68 -10.27 -1.29
C GLY A 52 0.79 -10.58 -1.55
N ALA A 53 1.29 -11.60 -0.84
CA ALA A 53 2.65 -12.10 -0.96
C ALA A 53 3.74 -11.01 -0.90
N GLU A 54 3.50 -9.94 -0.13
CA GLU A 54 4.44 -8.84 0.01
C GLU A 54 5.73 -9.26 0.72
N ASP A 55 6.83 -8.57 0.43
CA ASP A 55 8.14 -8.91 0.95
C ASP A 55 8.19 -8.81 2.49
N LYS A 56 8.50 -9.94 3.11
CA LYS A 56 8.61 -10.10 4.58
C LYS A 56 10.05 -10.34 5.02
N VAL A 57 11.00 -10.37 4.09
CA VAL A 57 12.37 -10.82 4.37
C VAL A 57 13.41 -9.77 4.02
N HIS A 58 13.27 -9.08 2.88
CA HIS A 58 14.31 -8.19 2.36
C HIS A 58 14.03 -6.73 2.77
N GLY A 59 13.78 -5.85 1.80
CA GLY A 59 13.56 -4.43 2.05
C GLY A 59 12.22 -4.14 2.73
N ARG A 60 11.24 -5.05 2.64
CA ARG A 60 9.91 -4.93 3.27
C ARG A 60 9.25 -3.56 3.01
N GLU A 61 9.43 -2.99 1.82
CA GLU A 61 9.07 -1.59 1.52
C GLU A 61 7.62 -1.26 1.89
N ILE A 62 6.68 -2.13 1.51
CA ILE A 62 5.25 -1.97 1.80
C ILE A 62 4.99 -1.98 3.31
N LEU A 63 5.58 -2.93 4.04
CA LEU A 63 5.40 -3.05 5.48
C LEU A 63 6.07 -1.88 6.23
N HIS A 64 7.21 -1.40 5.74
CA HIS A 64 7.90 -0.24 6.29
C HIS A 64 7.10 1.06 6.06
N SER A 65 6.45 1.18 4.89
CA SER A 65 5.52 2.28 4.60
C SER A 65 4.32 2.26 5.57
N PHE A 66 3.72 1.08 5.83
CA PHE A 66 2.67 0.94 6.84
C PHE A 66 3.14 1.32 8.24
N PHE A 67 4.31 0.82 8.66
CA PHE A 67 4.91 1.14 9.95
C PHE A 67 5.15 2.65 10.11
N THR A 68 5.75 3.27 9.09
CA THR A 68 6.04 4.71 9.07
C THR A 68 4.74 5.51 9.22
N ARG A 69 3.73 5.20 8.40
CA ARG A 69 2.41 5.86 8.41
C ARG A 69 1.60 5.60 9.68
N SER A 70 1.94 4.54 10.42
CA SER A 70 1.35 4.23 11.72
C SER A 70 2.05 4.96 12.88
N GLY A 71 3.01 5.84 12.62
CA GLY A 71 3.71 6.62 13.65
C GLY A 71 5.12 6.12 13.98
N SER A 72 5.70 5.24 13.17
CA SER A 72 7.08 4.75 13.31
C SER A 72 7.37 4.23 14.73
N ALA A 73 8.38 4.76 15.43
CA ALA A 73 8.73 4.34 16.78
C ALA A 73 7.61 4.54 17.82
N ASP A 74 6.64 5.42 17.55
CA ASP A 74 5.46 5.62 18.40
C ASP A 74 4.26 4.76 17.99
N ALA A 75 4.40 3.93 16.94
CA ALA A 75 3.31 3.12 16.41
C ALA A 75 2.78 2.13 17.44
N ARG A 76 1.45 2.11 17.57
CA ARG A 76 0.67 1.10 18.30
C ARG A 76 -0.15 0.34 17.26
N ILE A 77 0.19 -0.92 17.00
CA ILE A 77 -0.32 -1.67 15.85
C ILE A 77 -1.22 -2.81 16.32
N ALA A 78 -2.47 -2.84 15.85
CA ALA A 78 -3.34 -4.01 16.00
C ALA A 78 -3.22 -4.91 14.75
N ILE A 79 -2.93 -6.19 14.95
CA ILE A 79 -2.88 -7.19 13.88
C ILE A 79 -4.14 -8.05 13.98
N ILE A 80 -4.91 -8.16 12.90
CA ILE A 80 -6.13 -8.97 12.85
C ILE A 80 -5.89 -10.16 11.91
N PRO A 81 -5.54 -11.35 12.43
CA PRO A 81 -5.22 -12.52 11.62
C PRO A 81 -6.43 -13.39 11.25
N SER A 82 -7.65 -12.91 11.45
CA SER A 82 -8.91 -13.67 11.39
C SER A 82 -9.22 -14.32 10.04
N ALA A 83 -8.66 -13.79 8.94
CA ALA A 83 -8.76 -14.40 7.63
C ALA A 83 -8.06 -15.76 7.55
N SER A 84 -6.98 -15.95 8.31
CA SER A 84 -6.15 -17.16 8.26
C SER A 84 -6.80 -18.33 8.99
N ARG A 85 -6.51 -19.55 8.52
CA ARG A 85 -6.79 -20.79 9.26
C ARG A 85 -5.71 -21.10 10.29
N GLU A 86 -4.58 -20.41 10.22
CA GLU A 86 -3.47 -20.48 11.17
C GLU A 86 -3.22 -19.08 11.75
N PRO A 87 -4.19 -18.50 12.50
CA PRO A 87 -4.13 -17.10 12.93
C PRO A 87 -2.94 -16.84 13.85
N VAL A 88 -2.57 -17.79 14.71
CA VAL A 88 -1.40 -17.68 15.60
C VAL A 88 -0.12 -17.50 14.79
N ALA A 89 0.20 -18.43 13.89
CA ALA A 89 1.43 -18.37 13.10
C ALA A 89 1.49 -17.13 12.19
N THR A 90 0.34 -16.72 11.65
CA THR A 90 0.24 -15.54 10.78
C THR A 90 0.42 -14.25 11.60
N GLY A 91 -0.25 -14.15 12.74
CA GLY A 91 -0.16 -13.01 13.66
C GLY A 91 1.25 -12.84 14.21
N GLU A 92 1.86 -13.91 14.73
CA GLU A 92 3.23 -13.91 15.27
C GLU A 92 4.27 -13.47 14.25
N ARG A 93 4.08 -13.82 12.97
CA ARG A 93 4.96 -13.37 11.89
C ARG A 93 4.95 -11.85 11.74
N TYR A 94 3.77 -11.25 11.64
CA TYR A 94 3.68 -9.78 11.52
C TYR A 94 4.06 -9.08 12.82
N HIS A 95 3.74 -9.66 13.97
CA HIS A 95 4.17 -9.17 15.27
C HIS A 95 5.70 -9.07 15.33
N SER A 96 6.41 -10.14 14.93
CA SER A 96 7.87 -10.16 14.87
C SER A 96 8.42 -9.09 13.93
N ILE A 97 7.84 -8.96 12.73
CA ILE A 97 8.28 -7.95 11.74
C ILE A 97 8.15 -6.53 12.29
N PHE A 98 7.00 -6.17 12.86
CA PHE A 98 6.79 -4.82 13.38
C PHE A 98 7.56 -4.56 14.70
N THR A 99 7.86 -5.62 15.46
CA THR A 99 8.75 -5.54 16.62
C THR A 99 10.17 -5.22 16.17
N GLU A 100 10.68 -5.91 15.14
CA GLU A 100 11.99 -5.65 14.54
C GLU A 100 12.10 -4.23 13.96
N MET A 101 11.00 -3.67 13.47
CA MET A 101 10.93 -2.29 12.98
C MET A 101 10.88 -1.25 14.12
N GLY A 102 10.61 -1.66 15.37
CA GLY A 102 10.64 -0.79 16.55
C GLY A 102 9.30 -0.17 16.94
N ALA A 103 8.17 -0.80 16.64
CA ALA A 103 6.86 -0.31 17.09
C ALA A 103 6.75 -0.28 18.62
N LYS A 104 6.11 0.77 19.15
CA LYS A 104 5.94 0.99 20.59
C LYS A 104 5.08 -0.07 21.27
N GLY A 105 4.08 -0.57 20.56
CA GLY A 105 3.18 -1.61 21.05
C GLY A 105 2.52 -2.34 19.90
N ILE A 106 2.35 -3.64 20.04
CA ILE A 106 1.71 -4.48 19.04
C ILE A 106 0.78 -5.45 19.78
N GLU A 107 -0.45 -5.59 19.31
CA GLU A 107 -1.41 -6.55 19.85
C GLU A 107 -1.98 -7.38 18.71
N ILE A 108 -2.07 -8.69 18.91
CA ILE A 108 -2.74 -9.59 17.98
C ILE A 108 -4.19 -9.75 18.45
N LEU A 109 -5.12 -9.15 17.72
CA LEU A 109 -6.55 -9.30 17.94
C LEU A 109 -7.02 -10.60 17.28
N ASP A 110 -6.76 -11.74 17.92
CA ASP A 110 -7.10 -13.09 17.46
C ASP A 110 -8.61 -13.38 17.59
N ILE A 111 -9.39 -12.68 16.76
CA ILE A 111 -10.84 -12.83 16.64
C ILE A 111 -11.13 -14.09 15.82
N ARG A 112 -11.69 -15.10 16.47
CA ARG A 112 -12.08 -16.40 15.91
C ARG A 112 -13.58 -16.60 15.88
N ASP A 113 -14.29 -15.88 16.74
CA ASP A 113 -15.75 -15.80 16.87
C ASP A 113 -16.19 -14.33 16.90
N ARG A 114 -17.42 -14.04 16.43
CA ARG A 114 -17.90 -12.66 16.25
C ARG A 114 -18.04 -11.91 17.58
N GLU A 115 -18.43 -12.62 18.63
CA GLU A 115 -18.64 -12.09 19.98
C GLU A 115 -17.36 -11.48 20.58
N GLN A 116 -16.18 -11.94 20.14
CA GLN A 116 -14.90 -11.35 20.57
C GLN A 116 -14.72 -9.90 20.08
N CYS A 117 -15.45 -9.47 19.06
CA CYS A 117 -15.48 -8.07 18.65
C CYS A 117 -16.16 -7.16 19.68
N GLU A 118 -16.86 -7.72 20.67
CA GLU A 118 -17.44 -6.99 21.81
C GLU A 118 -16.50 -6.97 23.02
N ASP A 119 -15.36 -7.66 22.98
CA ASP A 119 -14.39 -7.68 24.08
C ASP A 119 -13.86 -6.27 24.41
N PRO A 120 -14.01 -5.79 25.65
CA PRO A 120 -13.60 -4.43 26.01
C PRO A 120 -12.10 -4.15 25.88
N LEU A 121 -11.24 -5.16 26.06
CA LEU A 121 -9.79 -5.00 25.94
C LEU A 121 -9.39 -4.88 24.46
N MET A 122 -9.97 -5.71 23.59
CA MET A 122 -9.74 -5.61 22.14
C MET A 122 -10.25 -4.26 21.59
N GLN A 123 -11.45 -3.83 22.00
CA GLN A 123 -11.98 -2.53 21.62
C GLN A 123 -11.11 -1.39 22.14
N SER A 124 -10.69 -1.42 23.41
CA SER A 124 -9.81 -0.41 23.98
C SER A 124 -8.46 -0.34 23.25
N TYR A 125 -7.89 -1.48 22.86
CA TYR A 125 -6.66 -1.47 22.07
C TYR A 125 -6.90 -0.89 20.67
N ALA A 126 -7.95 -1.33 19.99
CA ALA A 126 -8.32 -0.84 18.66
C ALA A 126 -8.69 0.66 18.66
N GLU A 127 -9.19 1.21 19.77
CA GLU A 127 -9.45 2.63 19.97
C GLU A 127 -8.16 3.45 20.14
N ASN A 128 -7.15 2.90 20.80
CA ASN A 128 -5.91 3.59 21.13
C ASN A 128 -4.74 3.27 20.18
N CYS A 129 -4.94 2.37 19.22
CA CYS A 129 -3.95 2.05 18.19
C CYS A 129 -3.82 3.19 17.17
N THR A 130 -2.66 3.24 16.49
CA THR A 130 -2.35 4.17 15.40
C THR A 130 -2.32 3.47 14.03
N GLY A 131 -2.27 2.14 14.04
CA GLY A 131 -2.30 1.31 12.84
C GLY A 131 -3.07 0.01 13.05
N VAL A 132 -3.81 -0.43 12.03
CA VAL A 132 -4.45 -1.75 11.98
C VAL A 132 -3.98 -2.50 10.74
N PHE A 133 -3.59 -3.77 10.89
CA PHE A 133 -3.14 -4.63 9.80
C PHE A 133 -4.01 -5.89 9.68
N LEU A 134 -4.77 -5.99 8.59
CA LEU A 134 -5.60 -7.15 8.24
C LEU A 134 -4.76 -8.15 7.42
N THR A 135 -4.58 -9.36 7.92
CA THR A 135 -3.74 -10.36 7.23
C THR A 135 -4.46 -11.05 6.08
N GLY A 136 -3.70 -11.81 5.28
CA GLY A 136 -4.25 -12.69 4.25
C GLY A 136 -4.91 -13.95 4.84
N GLY A 137 -5.55 -14.73 3.95
CA GLY A 137 -6.31 -15.93 4.28
C GLY A 137 -7.54 -16.04 3.39
N ASP A 138 -8.71 -16.23 4.00
CA ASP A 138 -10.01 -16.27 3.34
C ASP A 138 -10.84 -15.01 3.68
N GLN A 139 -11.25 -14.27 2.66
CA GLN A 139 -11.98 -13.01 2.82
C GLN A 139 -13.45 -13.19 3.24
N LEU A 140 -14.07 -14.33 2.93
CA LEU A 140 -15.42 -14.64 3.42
C LEU A 140 -15.40 -14.90 4.93
N ARG A 141 -14.38 -15.61 5.43
CA ARG A 141 -14.13 -15.80 6.86
C ARG A 141 -13.87 -14.46 7.55
N LEU A 142 -13.02 -13.62 6.97
CA LEU A 142 -12.70 -12.30 7.54
C LEU A 142 -13.97 -11.44 7.69
N CYS A 143 -14.76 -11.29 6.61
CA CYS A 143 -16.04 -10.59 6.67
C CYS A 143 -17.02 -11.25 7.64
N GLY A 144 -17.13 -12.58 7.63
CA GLY A 144 -18.01 -13.32 8.54
C GLY A 144 -17.73 -13.06 10.01
N LEU A 145 -16.48 -12.77 10.37
CA LEU A 145 -16.07 -12.47 11.75
C LEU A 145 -16.17 -10.98 12.10
N LEU A 146 -15.92 -10.08 11.15
CA LEU A 146 -15.75 -8.65 11.43
C LEU A 146 -16.87 -7.75 10.91
N ALA A 147 -17.57 -8.11 9.85
CA ALA A 147 -18.60 -7.25 9.27
C ALA A 147 -19.70 -6.97 10.30
N ASP A 148 -20.15 -5.72 10.39
CA ASP A 148 -21.22 -5.27 11.29
C ASP A 148 -20.95 -5.56 12.78
N THR A 149 -19.68 -5.50 13.19
CA THR A 149 -19.30 -5.57 14.62
C THR A 149 -18.83 -4.20 15.13
N PRO A 150 -19.01 -3.90 16.43
CA PRO A 150 -18.59 -2.61 17.00
C PRO A 150 -17.10 -2.30 16.78
N LEU A 151 -16.24 -3.32 16.95
CA LEU A 151 -14.80 -3.20 16.74
C LEU A 151 -14.48 -2.80 15.29
N MET A 152 -15.06 -3.47 14.30
CA MET A 152 -14.76 -3.18 12.90
C MET A 152 -15.40 -1.87 12.43
N ASP A 153 -16.58 -1.53 12.93
CA ASP A 153 -17.21 -0.24 12.68
C ASP A 153 -16.36 0.92 13.18
N MET A 154 -15.79 0.79 14.38
CA MET A 154 -14.84 1.75 14.92
C MET A 154 -13.57 1.84 14.06
N VAL A 155 -12.92 0.71 13.74
CA VAL A 155 -11.71 0.70 12.90
C VAL A 155 -11.98 1.35 11.54
N ARG A 156 -13.11 1.04 10.90
CA ARG A 156 -13.52 1.64 9.62
C ARG A 156 -13.67 3.16 9.75
N GLN A 157 -14.39 3.64 10.76
CA GLN A 157 -14.62 5.07 10.96
C GLN A 157 -13.32 5.83 11.22
N ARG A 158 -12.44 5.30 12.07
CA ARG A 158 -11.14 5.91 12.37
C ARG A 158 -10.25 5.98 11.13
N ALA A 159 -10.21 4.91 10.32
CA ALA A 159 -9.46 4.90 9.06
C ALA A 159 -10.02 5.91 8.05
N GLN A 160 -11.34 5.97 7.87
CA GLN A 160 -11.99 6.91 6.95
C GLN A 160 -11.83 8.38 7.37
N ARG A 161 -11.70 8.66 8.66
CA ARG A 161 -11.41 10.01 9.19
C ARG A 161 -9.92 10.36 9.16
N GLY A 162 -9.05 9.43 8.76
CA GLY A 162 -7.60 9.62 8.74
C GLY A 162 -6.97 9.64 10.13
N GLU A 163 -7.62 9.07 11.14
CA GLU A 163 -7.11 9.00 12.52
C GLU A 163 -6.08 7.87 12.70
N ILE A 164 -6.16 6.82 11.88
CA ILE A 164 -5.23 5.68 11.88
C ILE A 164 -4.85 5.28 10.46
N THR A 165 -3.74 4.58 10.33
CA THR A 165 -3.41 3.85 9.11
C THR A 165 -4.05 2.46 9.14
N LEU A 166 -4.71 2.07 8.05
CA LEU A 166 -5.25 0.71 7.89
C LEU A 166 -4.56 0.04 6.71
N ALA A 167 -4.04 -1.17 6.89
CA ALA A 167 -3.51 -1.99 5.81
C ALA A 167 -4.24 -3.33 5.74
N GLY A 168 -4.37 -3.86 4.52
CA GLY A 168 -4.86 -5.22 4.30
C GLY A 168 -4.15 -5.90 3.15
N THR A 169 -3.68 -7.13 3.37
CA THR A 169 -2.98 -7.93 2.34
C THR A 169 -3.79 -9.15 1.91
N SER A 170 -3.82 -9.44 0.61
CA SER A 170 -4.56 -10.57 0.03
C SER A 170 -6.05 -10.53 0.42
N ALA A 171 -6.56 -11.45 1.25
CA ALA A 171 -7.92 -11.39 1.79
C ALA A 171 -8.24 -10.03 2.46
N GLY A 172 -7.29 -9.47 3.22
CA GLY A 172 -7.43 -8.15 3.83
C GLY A 172 -7.56 -7.02 2.80
N ALA A 173 -7.04 -7.17 1.58
CA ALA A 173 -7.25 -6.23 0.49
C ALA A 173 -8.63 -6.39 -0.16
N ALA A 174 -9.08 -7.64 -0.37
CA ALA A 174 -10.35 -7.93 -1.03
C ALA A 174 -11.56 -7.34 -0.26
N VAL A 175 -11.50 -7.30 1.07
CA VAL A 175 -12.58 -6.78 1.91
C VAL A 175 -12.72 -5.26 1.91
N MET A 176 -11.83 -4.51 1.25
CA MET A 176 -11.81 -3.04 1.34
C MET A 176 -13.05 -2.39 0.70
N GLY A 177 -13.59 -2.98 -0.37
CA GLY A 177 -14.78 -2.48 -1.07
C GLY A 177 -16.09 -2.72 -0.30
N HIS A 178 -17.18 -2.06 -0.74
CA HIS A 178 -18.53 -2.46 -0.32
C HIS A 178 -18.94 -3.75 -1.03
N TYR A 179 -18.76 -3.81 -2.35
CA TYR A 179 -18.81 -5.05 -3.11
C TYR A 179 -17.43 -5.70 -3.10
N MET A 180 -17.38 -7.01 -2.89
CA MET A 180 -16.17 -7.80 -2.74
C MET A 180 -16.17 -8.99 -3.68
N ILE A 181 -15.03 -9.22 -4.34
CA ILE A 181 -14.74 -10.46 -5.06
C ILE A 181 -14.34 -11.54 -4.04
N ALA A 182 -15.26 -12.48 -3.77
CA ALA A 182 -15.06 -13.59 -2.84
C ALA A 182 -14.29 -14.77 -3.47
N GLY A 183 -14.32 -14.87 -4.80
CA GLY A 183 -13.85 -16.05 -5.51
C GLY A 183 -13.87 -15.83 -7.02
N GLY A 184 -13.82 -16.92 -7.77
CA GLY A 184 -13.85 -16.89 -9.23
C GLY A 184 -12.59 -17.38 -9.92
N GLY A 185 -12.77 -17.78 -11.18
CA GLY A 185 -11.77 -18.41 -12.03
C GLY A 185 -10.89 -17.44 -12.82
N SER A 186 -10.11 -18.01 -13.74
CA SER A 186 -9.26 -17.30 -14.70
C SER A 186 -9.15 -18.13 -15.99
N GLY A 187 -8.59 -17.55 -17.05
CA GLY A 187 -8.38 -18.28 -18.32
C GLY A 187 -9.63 -18.42 -19.19
N GLU A 188 -10.71 -17.72 -18.83
CA GLU A 188 -11.96 -17.65 -19.59
C GLU A 188 -12.25 -16.21 -20.02
N SER A 189 -13.12 -16.04 -21.02
CA SER A 189 -13.67 -14.72 -21.33
C SER A 189 -14.54 -14.22 -20.16
N PRO A 190 -14.62 -12.90 -19.91
CA PRO A 190 -15.49 -12.35 -18.88
C PRO A 190 -16.92 -12.89 -19.02
N ASN A 191 -17.41 -13.54 -17.97
CA ASN A 191 -18.80 -14.02 -17.82
C ASN A 191 -19.22 -13.88 -16.36
N ARG A 192 -20.53 -13.94 -16.07
CA ARG A 192 -21.04 -13.68 -14.71
C ARG A 192 -20.69 -14.79 -13.72
N SER A 193 -20.63 -16.05 -14.17
CA SER A 193 -20.20 -17.18 -13.33
C SER A 193 -18.70 -17.21 -13.04
N LEU A 194 -17.90 -16.40 -13.74
CA LEU A 194 -16.44 -16.35 -13.55
C LEU A 194 -16.05 -15.69 -12.21
N VAL A 195 -16.95 -14.92 -11.60
CA VAL A 195 -16.68 -14.15 -10.40
C VAL A 195 -17.75 -14.38 -9.33
N ASP A 196 -17.31 -14.67 -8.11
CA ASP A 196 -18.20 -14.76 -6.96
C ASP A 196 -18.20 -13.41 -6.24
N MET A 197 -19.38 -12.77 -6.17
CA MET A 197 -19.56 -11.45 -5.56
C MET A 197 -20.27 -11.57 -4.21
N THR A 198 -19.87 -10.75 -3.25
CA THR A 198 -20.51 -10.59 -1.94
C THR A 198 -20.25 -9.19 -1.38
N THR A 199 -20.57 -8.96 -0.11
CA THR A 199 -20.32 -7.69 0.60
C THR A 199 -18.99 -7.73 1.36
N GLY A 200 -18.19 -6.68 1.22
CA GLY A 200 -16.96 -6.42 1.98
C GLY A 200 -17.20 -5.59 3.25
N LEU A 201 -16.14 -4.96 3.77
CA LEU A 201 -16.17 -4.13 4.98
C LEU A 201 -16.46 -2.66 4.69
N ALA A 202 -16.55 -2.27 3.42
CA ALA A 202 -16.89 -0.91 2.97
C ALA A 202 -15.94 0.17 3.51
N ILE A 203 -14.64 -0.12 3.57
CA ILE A 203 -13.61 0.87 3.91
C ILE A 203 -13.45 1.91 2.79
N LEU A 204 -13.37 1.42 1.55
CA LEU A 204 -13.31 2.18 0.30
C LEU A 204 -14.51 1.75 -0.58
N PRO A 205 -15.73 2.20 -0.25
CA PRO A 205 -16.96 1.64 -0.80
C PRO A 205 -17.09 1.77 -2.33
N ASP A 206 -16.41 2.74 -2.93
CA ASP A 206 -16.46 3.02 -4.37
C ASP A 206 -15.54 2.13 -5.22
N LEU A 207 -14.80 1.21 -4.59
CA LEU A 207 -13.83 0.34 -5.25
C LEU A 207 -14.29 -1.12 -5.29
N LEU A 208 -13.94 -1.79 -6.38
CA LEU A 208 -13.87 -3.24 -6.51
C LEU A 208 -12.40 -3.65 -6.52
N VAL A 209 -11.95 -4.32 -5.47
CA VAL A 209 -10.55 -4.73 -5.33
C VAL A 209 -10.38 -6.18 -5.74
N ASP A 210 -9.36 -6.43 -6.57
CA ASP A 210 -8.80 -7.75 -6.78
C ASP A 210 -7.29 -7.75 -6.47
N GLN A 211 -6.78 -8.90 -6.06
CA GLN A 211 -5.46 -9.09 -5.46
C GLN A 211 -4.80 -10.33 -6.07
N HIS A 212 -3.49 -10.50 -5.93
CA HIS A 212 -2.67 -11.44 -6.71
C HIS A 212 -2.97 -11.35 -8.23
N PHE A 213 -3.14 -10.12 -8.71
CA PHE A 213 -3.98 -9.84 -9.89
C PHE A 213 -3.43 -10.44 -11.19
N HIS A 214 -2.31 -9.94 -11.71
CA HIS A 214 -1.66 -10.54 -12.89
C HIS A 214 -1.09 -11.92 -12.57
N ASN A 215 -0.56 -12.12 -11.36
CA ASN A 215 0.02 -13.39 -10.89
C ASN A 215 -0.95 -14.58 -11.07
N ARG A 216 -2.26 -14.32 -11.01
CA ARG A 216 -3.31 -15.34 -11.16
C ARG A 216 -4.26 -15.06 -12.33
N ASN A 217 -3.87 -14.22 -13.30
CA ASN A 217 -4.63 -13.90 -14.50
C ASN A 217 -6.08 -13.42 -14.23
N ARG A 218 -6.25 -12.53 -13.25
CA ARG A 218 -7.56 -12.14 -12.70
C ARG A 218 -8.26 -10.97 -13.42
N MET A 219 -7.73 -10.54 -14.56
CA MET A 219 -8.34 -9.45 -15.36
C MET A 219 -9.79 -9.75 -15.75
N ALA A 220 -10.06 -10.95 -16.27
CA ALA A 220 -11.37 -11.28 -16.80
C ALA A 220 -12.46 -11.29 -15.71
N ARG A 221 -12.15 -11.80 -14.52
CA ARG A 221 -13.11 -11.81 -13.40
C ARG A 221 -13.34 -10.41 -12.82
N LEU A 222 -12.32 -9.54 -12.80
CA LEU A 222 -12.50 -8.15 -12.41
C LEU A 222 -13.38 -7.40 -13.42
N MET A 223 -13.21 -7.64 -14.72
CA MET A 223 -14.13 -7.11 -15.74
C MET A 223 -15.56 -7.63 -15.58
N SER A 224 -15.74 -8.92 -15.24
CA SER A 224 -17.05 -9.47 -14.88
C SER A 224 -17.69 -8.75 -13.69
N ALA A 225 -16.92 -8.46 -12.64
CA ALA A 225 -17.39 -7.73 -11.48
C ALA A 225 -17.80 -6.29 -11.83
N ILE A 226 -17.02 -5.62 -12.69
CA ILE A 226 -17.34 -4.27 -13.18
C ILE A 226 -18.59 -4.26 -14.04
N ALA A 227 -18.82 -5.27 -14.87
CA ALA A 227 -20.06 -5.39 -15.65
C ALA A 227 -21.30 -5.57 -14.74
N ALA A 228 -21.13 -6.19 -13.57
CA ALA A 228 -22.18 -6.30 -12.56
C ALA A 228 -22.37 -4.99 -11.76
N HIS A 229 -21.30 -4.24 -11.55
CA HIS A 229 -21.29 -2.99 -10.76
C HIS A 229 -20.55 -1.85 -11.49
N PRO A 230 -21.13 -1.30 -12.58
CA PRO A 230 -20.48 -0.28 -13.40
C PRO A 230 -20.37 1.08 -12.70
N ASP A 231 -20.94 1.23 -11.50
CA ASP A 231 -20.79 2.37 -10.60
C ASP A 231 -19.47 2.35 -9.80
N ARG A 232 -18.70 1.25 -9.86
CA ARG A 232 -17.48 1.05 -9.07
C ARG A 232 -16.21 1.12 -9.91
N LEU A 233 -15.14 1.62 -9.31
CA LEU A 233 -13.80 1.60 -9.93
C LEU A 233 -13.12 0.25 -9.65
N GLY A 234 -12.71 -0.47 -10.70
CA GLY A 234 -11.94 -1.69 -10.54
C GLY A 234 -10.48 -1.41 -10.24
N VAL A 235 -9.91 -2.08 -9.25
CA VAL A 235 -8.51 -1.96 -8.84
C VAL A 235 -7.92 -3.36 -8.68
N GLY A 236 -7.16 -3.81 -9.67
CA GLY A 236 -6.41 -5.06 -9.63
C GLY A 236 -4.98 -4.83 -9.16
N ILE A 237 -4.55 -5.49 -8.09
CA ILE A 237 -3.26 -5.25 -7.43
C ILE A 237 -2.41 -6.53 -7.46
N ASP A 238 -1.20 -6.42 -8.00
CA ASP A 238 -0.27 -7.55 -8.11
C ASP A 238 0.34 -7.94 -6.76
N GLU A 239 0.97 -9.12 -6.72
CA GLU A 239 1.77 -9.52 -5.55
C GLU A 239 2.90 -8.51 -5.28
N ASP A 240 3.25 -8.36 -4.00
CA ASP A 240 4.28 -7.42 -3.52
C ASP A 240 4.10 -6.00 -4.07
N THR A 241 2.83 -5.59 -4.22
CA THR A 241 2.41 -4.28 -4.72
C THR A 241 1.29 -3.75 -3.85
N CYS A 242 1.23 -2.43 -3.68
CA CYS A 242 0.23 -1.78 -2.86
C CYS A 242 -0.31 -0.51 -3.52
N ALA A 243 -1.63 -0.36 -3.49
CA ALA A 243 -2.32 0.90 -3.70
C ALA A 243 -2.49 1.61 -2.36
N VAL A 244 -1.82 2.76 -2.20
CA VAL A 244 -1.87 3.60 -1.01
C VAL A 244 -2.85 4.74 -1.25
N PHE A 245 -3.88 4.85 -0.43
CA PHE A 245 -4.92 5.88 -0.49
C PHE A 245 -4.67 6.89 0.64
N GLU A 246 -4.32 8.12 0.26
CA GLU A 246 -4.20 9.24 1.19
C GLU A 246 -5.50 10.09 1.21
N GLY A 247 -5.65 10.94 2.22
CA GLY A 247 -6.85 11.79 2.41
C GLY A 247 -7.10 12.84 1.31
N ASP A 248 -6.18 13.03 0.37
CA ASP A 248 -6.35 13.93 -0.77
C ASP A 248 -7.14 13.32 -1.94
N GLY A 249 -7.49 12.03 -1.84
CA GLY A 249 -8.22 11.29 -2.88
C GLY A 249 -7.31 10.81 -4.01
N VAL A 250 -6.00 10.75 -3.78
CA VAL A 250 -5.03 10.19 -4.72
C VAL A 250 -4.61 8.80 -4.25
N LEU A 251 -4.65 7.85 -5.19
CA LEU A 251 -3.99 6.56 -5.07
C LEU A 251 -2.54 6.70 -5.51
N GLN A 252 -1.60 6.18 -4.73
CA GLN A 252 -0.19 6.03 -5.12
C GLN A 252 0.22 4.56 -5.12
N VAL A 253 1.00 4.14 -6.10
CA VAL A 253 1.53 2.77 -6.19
C VAL A 253 2.88 2.67 -5.50
N ILE A 254 3.07 1.64 -4.68
CA ILE A 254 4.37 1.22 -4.14
C ILE A 254 4.56 -0.30 -4.31
N GLY A 255 5.79 -0.80 -4.22
CA GLY A 255 6.13 -2.20 -4.43
C GLY A 255 6.58 -2.54 -5.86
N LYS A 256 6.62 -3.83 -6.17
CA LYS A 256 7.35 -4.40 -7.33
C LYS A 256 6.54 -4.55 -8.61
N GLY A 257 5.24 -4.77 -8.50
CA GLY A 257 4.35 -5.05 -9.62
C GLY A 257 3.56 -3.83 -10.05
N THR A 258 2.32 -4.07 -10.49
CA THR A 258 1.44 -3.02 -11.00
C THR A 258 0.12 -2.96 -10.24
N VAL A 259 -0.49 -1.77 -10.28
CA VAL A 259 -1.90 -1.57 -9.98
C VAL A 259 -2.63 -1.25 -11.27
N THR A 260 -3.58 -2.09 -11.64
CA THR A 260 -4.45 -1.85 -12.79
C THR A 260 -5.76 -1.24 -12.35
N VAL A 261 -6.02 -0.02 -12.81
CA VAL A 261 -7.29 0.69 -12.61
C VAL A 261 -8.14 0.50 -13.86
N ILE A 262 -9.35 -0.03 -13.68
CA ILE A 262 -10.36 -0.18 -14.73
C ILE A 262 -11.51 0.76 -14.40
N ASP A 263 -11.70 1.78 -15.23
CA ASP A 263 -12.68 2.83 -15.03
C ASP A 263 -13.88 2.66 -15.99
N PRO A 264 -15.07 2.31 -15.47
CA PRO A 264 -16.29 2.20 -16.25
C PRO A 264 -17.06 3.52 -16.40
N ARG A 265 -16.52 4.66 -15.97
CA ARG A 265 -17.24 5.96 -16.00
C ARG A 265 -17.87 6.29 -17.36
N ASP A 266 -17.19 5.95 -18.45
CA ASP A 266 -17.68 6.20 -19.81
C ASP A 266 -18.20 4.92 -20.50
N LEU A 267 -18.51 3.86 -19.74
CA LEU A 267 -19.04 2.61 -20.27
C LEU A 267 -20.29 2.91 -21.12
N SER A 268 -20.21 2.56 -22.40
CA SER A 268 -21.24 2.94 -23.37
C SER A 268 -22.28 1.84 -23.59
N TYR A 269 -21.93 0.59 -23.29
CA TYR A 269 -22.80 -0.57 -23.42
C TYR A 269 -22.25 -1.77 -22.64
N THR A 270 -23.15 -2.59 -22.09
CA THR A 270 -22.85 -3.97 -21.70
C THR A 270 -24.07 -4.86 -21.94
N ASN A 271 -23.84 -6.11 -22.35
CA ASN A 271 -24.89 -7.13 -22.50
C ASN A 271 -25.17 -7.90 -21.20
N GLN A 272 -24.51 -7.55 -20.08
CA GLN A 272 -24.63 -8.23 -18.80
C GLN A 272 -26.07 -8.55 -18.35
N PRO A 273 -27.05 -7.63 -18.42
CA PRO A 273 -28.43 -7.93 -18.01
C PRO A 273 -29.17 -8.89 -18.96
N ASP A 274 -28.70 -9.05 -20.20
CA ASP A 274 -29.46 -9.69 -21.28
C ASP A 274 -29.02 -11.12 -21.61
N VAL A 275 -27.84 -11.55 -21.15
CA VAL A 275 -27.26 -12.87 -21.46
C VAL A 275 -27.38 -13.84 -20.29
N GLY A 276 -27.01 -15.12 -20.46
CA GLY A 276 -26.91 -16.15 -19.42
C GLY A 276 -25.69 -15.97 -18.50
N ALA A 277 -25.57 -16.78 -17.45
CA ALA A 277 -24.49 -16.62 -16.46
C ALA A 277 -23.10 -16.95 -17.03
N THR A 278 -23.04 -17.97 -17.88
CA THR A 278 -21.84 -18.50 -18.53
C THR A 278 -21.55 -17.85 -19.89
N ASP A 279 -22.47 -17.04 -20.40
CA ASP A 279 -22.31 -16.40 -21.70
C ASP A 279 -21.28 -15.27 -21.64
N PRO A 280 -20.52 -15.03 -22.72
CA PRO A 280 -19.49 -14.00 -22.74
C PRO A 280 -20.11 -12.60 -22.65
N LEU A 281 -19.45 -11.75 -21.87
CA LEU A 281 -19.83 -10.36 -21.68
C LEU A 281 -19.17 -9.46 -22.73
N SER A 282 -19.99 -8.57 -23.29
CA SER A 282 -19.55 -7.39 -24.02
C SER A 282 -19.53 -6.22 -23.06
N ILE A 283 -18.43 -5.45 -23.05
CA ILE A 283 -18.27 -4.24 -22.24
C ILE A 283 -17.55 -3.20 -23.10
N TYR A 284 -18.25 -2.13 -23.47
CA TYR A 284 -17.72 -1.14 -24.40
C TYR A 284 -17.26 0.12 -23.67
N ASN A 285 -16.16 0.69 -24.17
CA ASN A 285 -15.59 1.96 -23.71
C ASN A 285 -15.09 1.97 -22.25
N LEU A 286 -14.43 0.88 -21.82
CA LEU A 286 -13.66 0.88 -20.57
C LEU A 286 -12.34 1.63 -20.75
N ARG A 287 -11.95 2.40 -19.74
CA ARG A 287 -10.60 2.96 -19.64
C ARG A 287 -9.75 2.08 -18.73
N VAL A 288 -8.53 1.77 -19.15
CA VAL A 288 -7.59 0.96 -18.37
C VAL A 288 -6.32 1.75 -18.17
N HIS A 289 -5.88 1.86 -16.92
CA HIS A 289 -4.59 2.41 -16.54
C HIS A 289 -3.79 1.34 -15.80
N VAL A 290 -2.57 1.06 -16.28
CA VAL A 290 -1.63 0.19 -15.57
C VAL A 290 -0.57 1.08 -14.96
N LEU A 291 -0.50 1.10 -13.64
CA LEU A 291 0.34 2.00 -12.85
C LEU A 291 1.44 1.19 -12.18
N SER A 292 2.67 1.71 -12.26
CA SER A 292 3.86 1.11 -11.66
C SER A 292 4.32 1.93 -10.45
N TYR A 293 5.39 1.48 -9.79
CA TYR A 293 5.95 2.16 -8.62
C TYR A 293 6.04 3.69 -8.78
N GLY A 294 5.49 4.41 -7.80
CA GLY A 294 5.51 5.87 -7.74
C GLY A 294 4.40 6.53 -8.56
N ASP A 295 3.82 5.88 -9.56
CA ASP A 295 2.68 6.41 -10.31
C ASP A 295 1.49 6.68 -9.38
N ARG A 296 0.68 7.65 -9.77
CA ARG A 296 -0.47 8.10 -9.00
C ARG A 296 -1.73 8.12 -9.84
N PHE A 297 -2.89 8.09 -9.19
CA PHE A 297 -4.20 8.18 -9.83
C PHE A 297 -5.14 9.04 -9.00
N ASP A 298 -5.64 10.12 -9.59
CA ASP A 298 -6.63 10.99 -8.95
C ASP A 298 -8.02 10.34 -9.08
N LEU A 299 -8.59 9.87 -7.96
CA LEU A 299 -9.84 9.11 -7.94
C LEU A 299 -11.06 9.96 -8.32
N ARG A 300 -10.97 11.29 -8.13
CA ARG A 300 -12.04 12.23 -8.45
C ARG A 300 -12.01 12.54 -9.94
N LYS A 301 -10.85 12.95 -10.46
CA LYS A 301 -10.65 13.27 -11.87
C LYS A 301 -10.64 12.04 -12.78
N ARG A 302 -10.36 10.85 -12.22
CA ARG A 302 -10.11 9.59 -12.95
C ARG A 302 -9.00 9.74 -13.98
N THR A 303 -7.86 10.24 -13.52
CA THR A 303 -6.70 10.47 -14.38
C THR A 303 -5.43 9.96 -13.70
N ALA A 304 -4.61 9.24 -14.45
CA ALA A 304 -3.26 8.91 -14.05
C ALA A 304 -2.41 10.18 -13.95
N LEU A 305 -1.55 10.21 -12.95
CA LEU A 305 -0.60 11.28 -12.66
C LEU A 305 0.81 10.66 -12.60
N PRO A 306 1.83 11.33 -13.16
CA PRO A 306 3.19 10.82 -13.09
C PRO A 306 3.70 10.79 -11.63
N PRO A 307 4.79 10.04 -11.39
CA PRO A 307 5.36 9.92 -10.07
C PRO A 307 5.73 11.28 -9.47
N GLN A 308 5.39 11.48 -8.21
CA GLN A 308 5.88 12.68 -7.50
C GLN A 308 7.36 12.46 -7.22
N HIS A 309 8.22 13.13 -7.98
CA HIS A 309 9.64 13.18 -7.63
C HIS A 309 9.75 13.95 -6.31
N GLN A 310 10.10 13.26 -5.23
CA GLN A 310 10.61 13.95 -4.05
C GLN A 310 11.91 14.63 -4.48
N LYS A 311 11.89 15.96 -4.55
CA LYS A 311 13.14 16.73 -4.60
C LYS A 311 13.83 16.48 -3.27
N PHE A 312 14.90 15.69 -3.30
CA PHE A 312 15.87 15.63 -2.20
C PHE A 312 16.55 16.97 -2.02
#